data_AF-A0A379PLK9-F1
#
_entry.id   AF-A0A379PLK9-F1
#
_cell.length_a   1.000
_cell.length_b   1.000
_cell.length_c   1.000
_cell.angle_alpha   90.00
_cell.angle_beta   90.00
_cell.angle_gamma   90.00
#
_symmetry.space_group_name_H-M   'P 1'
#
loop_
_entity.id
_entity.type
_entity.pdbx_description
1 polymer ?
#
loop_
_entity_poly.entity_id
_entity_poly.type
_entity_poly.pdbx_seq_one_letter_code
_entity_poly.pdbx_strand_id
1 'polypeptide(L)'
;MTEAGLSEGAALRYVETHLQLRRFGDVVVRWNDQSVANMCEAVLHALGKPSTAATIYAHLDSTDTSASYVREALSDDYRFTRSSRTLWALRAWNIPEYHGIAAALGSYLDAQGGHADVETILNDFAARYPDVSPKSIMRYLDSLEFIVDLGVARRRTTGDNIPPVGPLNAVRGVFRNGDNEIRCVRTCTDDLLRGSGQAIHTAVAQALGVTPGEHRTLHGPHGDVRVRWRMASSSGADLSSLRAYAHAIGARPGDTLVLAFGTDAGTVEVRRVDAGPGTTRRLEQILGRTVADRDAELAASLDCAPEEITTVLARRGDHAVLGDLVDGITAVASPDGETASQPWP
;
A
#
# COMPACT_ATOMS: atom_id res chain seq x y z
N MET A 1 32.33 -5.05 -40.54
CA MET A 1 33.65 -4.37 -40.73
C MET A 1 34.39 -4.92 -41.94
N THR A 2 34.38 -6.23 -42.16
CA THR A 2 34.78 -6.85 -43.45
C THR A 2 33.88 -6.41 -44.62
N GLU A 3 32.56 -6.30 -44.40
CA GLU A 3 31.63 -5.67 -45.37
C GLU A 3 31.87 -4.17 -45.59
N ALA A 4 32.61 -3.51 -44.69
CA ALA A 4 33.02 -2.11 -44.81
C ALA A 4 34.44 -1.95 -45.39
N GLY A 5 35.02 -3.02 -45.95
CA GLY A 5 36.32 -2.98 -46.64
C GLY A 5 37.56 -3.04 -45.74
N LEU A 6 37.42 -3.30 -44.44
CA LEU A 6 38.55 -3.50 -43.53
C LEU A 6 39.11 -4.92 -43.68
N SER A 7 40.44 -5.05 -43.77
CA SER A 7 41.09 -6.36 -43.66
C SER A 7 40.85 -6.96 -42.28
N GLU A 8 40.80 -8.28 -42.20
CA GLU A 8 40.53 -9.01 -40.95
C GLU A 8 41.48 -8.59 -39.82
N GLY A 9 42.78 -8.44 -40.10
CA GLY A 9 43.75 -7.93 -39.13
C GLY A 9 43.61 -6.45 -38.75
N ALA A 10 43.01 -5.61 -39.59
CA ALA A 10 42.67 -4.23 -39.24
C ALA A 10 41.40 -4.14 -38.39
N ALA A 11 40.41 -4.98 -38.68
CA ALA A 11 39.20 -5.10 -37.88
C ALA A 11 39.53 -5.64 -36.47
N LEU A 12 40.37 -6.68 -36.37
CA LEU A 12 40.80 -7.23 -35.08
C LEU A 12 41.52 -6.18 -34.22
N ARG A 13 42.51 -5.48 -34.79
CA ARG A 13 43.22 -4.41 -34.06
C ARG A 13 42.28 -3.30 -33.61
N TYR A 14 41.33 -2.87 -34.44
CA TYR A 14 40.35 -1.83 -34.06
C TYR A 14 39.49 -2.27 -32.88
N VAL A 15 38.99 -3.50 -32.91
CA VAL A 15 38.25 -4.13 -31.82
C VAL A 15 39.11 -4.18 -30.55
N GLU A 16 40.37 -4.62 -30.65
CA GLU A 16 41.31 -4.73 -29.53
C GLU A 16 41.73 -3.38 -28.92
N THR A 17 41.87 -2.32 -29.73
CA THR A 17 42.38 -1.03 -29.26
C THR A 17 41.32 0.02 -28.93
N HIS A 18 40.13 -0.05 -29.53
CA HIS A 18 39.15 1.04 -29.46
C HIS A 18 37.80 0.64 -28.86
N LEU A 19 37.52 -0.67 -28.71
CA LEU A 19 36.31 -1.13 -28.06
C LEU A 19 36.67 -1.78 -26.72
N GLN A 20 36.22 -1.15 -25.63
CA GLN A 20 36.09 -1.88 -24.38
C GLN A 20 34.97 -2.90 -24.58
N LEU A 21 35.32 -4.18 -24.55
CA LEU A 21 34.39 -5.29 -24.78
C LEU A 21 34.32 -6.16 -23.55
N ARG A 22 33.12 -6.65 -23.23
CA ARG A 22 32.90 -7.65 -22.18
C ARG A 22 32.15 -8.84 -22.76
N ARG A 23 32.59 -10.03 -22.39
CA ARG A 23 31.99 -11.29 -22.81
C ARG A 23 31.00 -11.78 -21.75
N PHE A 24 29.82 -12.18 -22.20
CA PHE A 24 28.74 -12.77 -21.43
C PHE A 24 28.35 -14.10 -22.10
N GLY A 25 28.94 -15.20 -21.64
CA GLY A 25 28.81 -16.49 -22.33
C GLY A 25 29.32 -16.39 -23.76
N ASP A 26 28.44 -16.55 -24.75
CA ASP A 26 28.78 -16.45 -26.18
C ASP A 26 28.49 -15.07 -26.80
N VAL A 27 27.97 -14.13 -26.02
CA VAL A 27 27.70 -12.77 -26.48
C VAL A 27 28.83 -11.83 -26.07
N VAL A 28 29.29 -11.00 -27.00
CA VAL A 28 30.26 -9.94 -26.73
C VAL A 28 29.55 -8.60 -26.89
N VAL A 29 29.61 -7.76 -25.86
CA VAL A 29 28.98 -6.44 -25.86
C VAL A 29 30.02 -5.35 -25.70
N ARG A 30 29.70 -4.17 -26.21
CA ARG A 30 30.43 -2.96 -25.85
C ARG A 30 30.21 -2.68 -24.38
N TRP A 31 31.30 -2.58 -23.64
CA TRP A 31 31.31 -2.33 -22.22
C TRP A 31 31.77 -0.91 -21.98
N ASN A 32 30.88 -0.07 -21.46
CA ASN A 32 31.20 1.28 -21.03
C ASN A 32 30.86 1.38 -19.54
N ASP A 33 31.89 1.44 -18.70
CA ASP A 33 31.79 1.50 -17.25
C ASP A 33 31.68 2.93 -16.68
N GLN A 34 31.58 3.95 -17.54
CA GLN A 34 31.44 5.36 -17.12
C GLN A 34 30.12 5.64 -16.40
N SER A 35 29.11 4.77 -16.56
CA SER A 35 27.87 4.86 -15.80
C SER A 35 27.22 3.49 -15.60
N VAL A 36 26.50 3.34 -14.49
CA VAL A 36 25.71 2.13 -14.21
C VAL A 36 24.66 1.88 -15.29
N ALA A 37 24.05 2.92 -15.84
CA ALA A 37 23.09 2.80 -16.92
C ALA A 37 23.70 2.20 -18.19
N ASN A 38 24.92 2.61 -18.60
CA ASN A 38 25.61 2.01 -19.75
C ASN A 38 25.88 0.53 -19.55
N MET A 39 26.33 0.15 -18.34
CA MET A 39 26.55 -1.25 -18.02
C MET A 39 25.24 -2.06 -17.98
N CYS A 40 24.16 -1.48 -17.45
CA CYS A 40 22.83 -2.12 -17.44
C CYS A 40 22.31 -2.36 -18.86
N GLU A 41 22.49 -1.40 -19.78
CA GLU A 41 22.14 -1.55 -21.19
C GLU A 41 22.93 -2.69 -21.84
N ALA A 42 24.25 -2.74 -21.62
CA ALA A 42 25.11 -3.80 -22.14
C ALA A 42 24.69 -5.19 -21.62
N VAL A 43 24.39 -5.30 -20.32
CA VAL A 43 23.88 -6.54 -19.72
C VAL A 43 22.53 -6.95 -20.31
N LEU A 44 21.58 -6.03 -20.45
CA LEU A 44 20.28 -6.34 -21.04
C LEU A 44 20.40 -6.77 -22.52
N HIS A 45 21.28 -6.11 -23.29
CA HIS A 45 21.62 -6.58 -24.64
C HIS A 45 22.20 -7.99 -24.64
N ALA A 46 23.14 -8.29 -23.72
CA ALA A 46 23.73 -9.61 -23.61
C ALA A 46 22.70 -10.69 -23.23
N LEU A 47 21.77 -10.37 -22.33
CA LEU A 47 20.71 -11.29 -21.90
C LEU A 47 19.63 -11.49 -22.97
N GLY A 48 19.40 -10.50 -23.83
CA GLY A 48 18.43 -10.56 -24.93
C GLY A 48 16.97 -10.68 -24.50
N LYS A 49 16.67 -10.48 -23.21
CA LYS A 49 15.33 -10.59 -22.63
C LYS A 49 15.14 -9.70 -21.40
N PRO A 50 13.89 -9.34 -21.07
CA PRO A 50 13.61 -8.59 -19.84
C PRO A 50 14.13 -9.32 -18.61
N SER A 51 14.73 -8.58 -17.67
CA SER A 51 15.44 -9.17 -16.53
C SER A 51 15.24 -8.34 -15.26
N THR A 52 15.39 -8.98 -14.09
CA THR A 52 15.25 -8.28 -12.81
C THR A 52 16.48 -7.40 -12.53
N ALA A 53 16.31 -6.33 -11.76
CA ALA A 53 17.44 -5.50 -11.31
C ALA A 53 18.50 -6.31 -10.54
N ALA A 54 18.08 -7.34 -9.79
CA ALA A 54 19.01 -8.23 -9.08
C ALA A 54 19.81 -9.12 -10.04
N THR A 55 19.16 -9.66 -11.08
CA THR A 55 19.84 -10.41 -12.14
C THR A 55 20.82 -9.52 -12.90
N ILE A 56 20.42 -8.29 -13.25
CA ILE A 56 21.28 -7.33 -13.94
C ILE A 56 22.50 -7.00 -13.06
N TYR A 57 22.27 -6.67 -11.80
CA TYR A 57 23.33 -6.40 -10.82
C TYR A 57 24.33 -7.55 -10.70
N ALA A 58 23.87 -8.80 -10.64
CA ALA A 58 24.75 -9.97 -10.57
C ALA A 58 25.68 -10.11 -11.79
N HIS A 59 25.28 -9.60 -12.96
CA HIS A 59 26.10 -9.59 -14.18
C HIS A 59 27.07 -8.41 -14.26
N LEU A 60 26.86 -7.35 -13.45
CA LEU A 60 27.80 -6.23 -13.39
C LEU A 60 29.11 -6.66 -12.73
N ASP A 61 29.06 -7.56 -11.74
CA ASP A 61 30.21 -8.04 -10.96
C ASP A 61 31.05 -6.88 -10.40
N SER A 62 30.36 -5.87 -9.83
CA SER A 62 30.95 -4.66 -9.30
C SER A 62 30.75 -4.57 -7.79
N THR A 63 31.83 -4.26 -7.06
CA THR A 63 31.80 -4.01 -5.60
C THR A 63 31.34 -2.61 -5.23
N ASP A 64 31.33 -1.68 -6.21
CA ASP A 64 31.09 -0.25 -5.99
C ASP A 64 29.63 0.15 -6.28
N THR A 65 28.75 -0.83 -6.50
CA THR A 65 27.33 -0.63 -6.82
C THR A 65 26.46 -1.55 -5.95
N SER A 66 25.18 -1.21 -5.82
CA SER A 66 24.20 -2.06 -5.16
C SER A 66 23.00 -2.34 -6.07
N ALA A 67 22.27 -3.42 -5.82
CA ALA A 67 21.04 -3.72 -6.54
C ALA A 67 19.98 -2.61 -6.41
N SER A 68 20.00 -1.82 -5.34
CA SER A 68 19.13 -0.65 -5.17
C SER A 68 19.51 0.47 -6.12
N TYR A 69 20.80 0.76 -6.26
CA TYR A 69 21.30 1.76 -7.19
C TYR A 69 21.10 1.34 -8.66
N VAL A 70 21.25 0.05 -8.98
CA VAL A 70 20.86 -0.47 -10.31
C VAL A 70 19.39 -0.21 -10.60
N ARG A 71 18.50 -0.45 -9.62
CA ARG A 71 17.06 -0.20 -9.80
C ARG A 71 16.75 1.28 -10.01
N GLU A 72 17.45 2.17 -9.31
CA GLU A 72 17.34 3.62 -9.48
C GLU A 72 17.79 4.05 -10.88
N ALA A 73 18.97 3.62 -11.32
CA ALA A 73 19.49 3.90 -12.66
C ALA A 73 18.55 3.40 -13.78
N LEU A 74 17.95 2.20 -13.61
CA LEU A 74 16.96 1.66 -14.54
C LEU A 74 15.67 2.49 -14.56
N SER A 75 15.28 3.10 -13.43
CA SER A 75 14.07 3.91 -13.32
C SER A 75 14.23 5.30 -13.93
N ASP A 76 15.41 5.91 -13.75
CA ASP A 76 15.63 7.32 -14.11
C ASP A 76 16.10 7.51 -15.56
N ASP A 77 16.69 6.48 -16.17
CA ASP A 77 17.21 6.54 -17.54
C ASP A 77 16.16 6.12 -18.59
N TYR A 78 15.93 7.01 -19.56
CA TYR A 78 14.92 6.85 -20.60
C TYR A 78 15.12 5.61 -21.50
N ARG A 79 16.33 5.03 -21.56
CA ARG A 79 16.62 3.84 -22.36
C ARG A 79 15.92 2.59 -21.85
N PHE A 80 15.49 2.59 -20.59
CA PHE A 80 14.83 1.45 -19.99
C PHE A 80 13.33 1.66 -19.92
N THR A 81 12.62 0.54 -19.91
CA THR A 81 11.20 0.49 -19.56
C THR A 81 10.97 -0.65 -18.60
N ARG A 82 10.07 -0.43 -17.65
CA ARG A 82 9.63 -1.48 -16.76
C ARG A 82 8.61 -2.33 -17.51
N SER A 83 8.93 -3.58 -17.79
CA SER A 83 8.05 -4.47 -18.58
C SER A 83 7.13 -5.33 -17.71
N SER A 84 7.43 -5.45 -16.40
CA SER A 84 6.57 -6.11 -15.41
C SER A 84 6.85 -5.57 -14.00
N ARG A 85 6.29 -6.21 -12.97
CA ARG A 85 6.46 -5.81 -11.57
C ARG A 85 7.93 -5.77 -11.14
N THR A 86 8.81 -6.61 -11.67
CA THR A 86 10.24 -6.66 -11.29
C THR A 86 11.18 -6.68 -12.48
N LEU A 87 10.65 -6.84 -13.69
CA LEU A 87 11.40 -6.96 -14.93
C LEU A 87 11.59 -5.60 -15.61
N TRP A 88 12.80 -5.40 -16.12
CA TRP A 88 13.22 -4.26 -16.90
C TRP A 88 13.68 -4.71 -18.27
N ALA A 89 13.40 -3.89 -19.27
CA ALA A 89 13.70 -4.12 -20.67
C ALA A 89 14.35 -2.88 -21.28
N LEU A 90 15.02 -3.05 -22.42
CA LEU A 90 15.40 -1.93 -23.25
C LEU A 90 14.16 -1.37 -23.94
N ARG A 91 14.00 -0.04 -23.91
CA ARG A 91 12.92 0.66 -24.59
C ARG A 91 12.94 0.40 -26.10
N ALA A 92 14.13 0.22 -26.67
CA ALA A 92 14.32 -0.15 -28.07
C ALA A 92 13.67 -1.50 -28.47
N TRP A 93 13.35 -2.38 -27.52
CA TRP A 93 12.62 -3.62 -27.78
C TRP A 93 11.12 -3.41 -27.99
N ASN A 94 10.61 -2.17 -27.84
CA ASN A 94 9.20 -1.82 -28.03
C ASN A 94 8.22 -2.65 -27.17
N ILE A 95 8.67 -3.06 -25.98
CA ILE A 95 7.81 -3.73 -25.00
C ILE A 95 6.97 -2.65 -24.28
N PRO A 96 5.64 -2.82 -24.16
CA PRO A 96 4.79 -1.87 -23.46
C PRO A 96 5.20 -1.67 -22.00
N GLU A 97 5.14 -0.42 -21.55
CA GLU A 97 5.47 -0.05 -20.18
C GLU A 97 4.42 -0.56 -19.19
N TYR A 98 4.88 -1.13 -18.09
CA TYR A 98 4.06 -1.69 -17.05
C TYR A 98 3.74 -0.66 -15.98
N HIS A 99 2.49 -0.21 -15.95
CA HIS A 99 1.98 0.78 -14.99
C HIS A 99 1.30 0.16 -13.74
N GLY A 100 1.50 -1.15 -13.51
CA GLY A 100 0.92 -1.87 -12.37
C GLY A 100 -0.19 -2.84 -12.77
N ILE A 101 -0.61 -3.67 -11.81
CA ILE A 101 -1.53 -4.80 -12.06
C ILE A 101 -2.88 -4.30 -12.58
N ALA A 102 -3.47 -3.28 -11.95
CA ALA A 102 -4.75 -2.71 -12.38
C ALA A 102 -4.71 -2.19 -13.82
N ALA A 103 -3.70 -1.39 -14.16
CA ALA A 103 -3.55 -0.83 -15.51
C ALA A 103 -3.34 -1.93 -16.56
N ALA A 104 -2.54 -2.95 -16.23
CA ALA A 104 -2.33 -4.10 -17.09
C ALA A 104 -3.60 -4.94 -17.26
N LEU A 105 -4.36 -5.20 -16.19
CA LEU A 105 -5.64 -5.91 -16.25
C LEU A 105 -6.66 -5.15 -17.10
N GLY A 106 -6.72 -3.84 -16.88
CA GLY A 106 -7.56 -2.96 -17.68
C GLY A 106 -7.22 -3.03 -19.16
N SER A 107 -5.94 -2.90 -19.52
CA SER A 107 -5.48 -3.00 -20.91
C SER A 107 -5.73 -4.38 -21.52
N TYR A 108 -5.60 -5.44 -20.72
CA TYR A 108 -5.95 -6.80 -21.13
C TYR A 108 -7.44 -6.92 -21.46
N LEU A 109 -8.32 -6.45 -20.57
CA LEU A 109 -9.77 -6.46 -20.80
C LEU A 109 -10.15 -5.64 -22.03
N ASP A 110 -9.57 -4.45 -22.19
CA ASP A 110 -9.84 -3.59 -23.35
C ASP A 110 -9.47 -4.30 -24.67
N ALA A 111 -8.35 -5.05 -24.68
CA ALA A 111 -7.93 -5.86 -25.84
C ALA A 111 -8.85 -7.07 -26.10
N GLN A 112 -9.56 -7.57 -25.09
CA GLN A 112 -10.55 -8.66 -25.20
C GLN A 112 -11.97 -8.16 -25.49
N GLY A 113 -12.16 -6.87 -25.81
CA GLY A 113 -13.48 -6.29 -26.08
C GLY A 113 -14.24 -5.84 -24.82
N GLY A 114 -13.55 -5.68 -23.70
CA GLY A 114 -14.05 -5.08 -22.46
C GLY A 114 -14.40 -6.08 -21.34
N HIS A 115 -14.39 -7.38 -21.62
CA HIS A 115 -14.67 -8.43 -20.65
C HIS A 115 -13.85 -9.70 -20.93
N ALA A 116 -13.59 -10.52 -19.91
CA ALA A 116 -12.96 -11.83 -20.08
C ALA A 116 -13.26 -12.77 -18.89
N ASP A 117 -13.24 -14.08 -19.14
CA ASP A 117 -13.31 -15.10 -18.08
C ASP A 117 -12.10 -14.98 -17.14
N VAL A 118 -12.34 -15.08 -15.83
CA VAL A 118 -11.29 -14.99 -14.80
C VAL A 118 -10.23 -16.06 -14.98
N GLU A 119 -10.60 -17.27 -15.38
CA GLU A 119 -9.64 -18.35 -15.64
C GLU A 119 -8.71 -18.01 -16.82
N THR A 120 -9.28 -17.48 -17.91
CA THR A 120 -8.53 -17.00 -19.08
C THR A 120 -7.61 -15.85 -18.70
N ILE A 121 -8.09 -14.88 -17.90
CA ILE A 121 -7.26 -13.79 -17.36
C ILE A 121 -6.09 -14.37 -16.58
N LEU A 122 -6.31 -15.29 -15.66
CA LEU A 122 -5.24 -15.87 -14.83
C LEU A 122 -4.16 -16.54 -15.68
N ASN A 123 -4.56 -17.32 -16.69
CA ASN A 123 -3.64 -18.03 -17.57
C ASN A 123 -2.83 -17.06 -18.46
N ASP A 124 -3.52 -16.18 -19.19
CA ASP A 124 -2.88 -15.25 -20.13
C ASP A 124 -2.03 -14.21 -19.41
N PHE A 125 -2.54 -13.69 -18.29
CA PHE A 125 -1.84 -12.67 -17.51
C PHE A 125 -0.61 -13.25 -16.82
N ALA A 126 -0.67 -14.49 -16.31
CA ALA A 126 0.51 -15.15 -15.75
C ALA A 126 1.57 -15.44 -16.83
N ALA A 127 1.16 -15.77 -18.06
CA ALA A 127 2.10 -15.94 -19.17
C ALA A 127 2.80 -14.63 -19.54
N ARG A 128 2.07 -13.50 -19.53
CA ARG A 128 2.62 -12.17 -19.87
C ARG A 128 3.42 -11.53 -18.73
N TYR A 129 3.01 -11.77 -17.49
CA TYR A 129 3.60 -11.18 -16.29
C TYR A 129 3.96 -12.29 -15.28
N PRO A 130 5.01 -13.09 -15.56
CA PRO A 130 5.32 -14.31 -14.79
C PRO A 130 5.70 -14.04 -13.32
N ASP A 131 6.07 -12.80 -12.98
CA ASP A 131 6.37 -12.36 -11.64
C ASP A 131 5.16 -11.72 -10.92
N VAL A 132 3.95 -11.82 -11.48
CA VAL A 132 2.70 -11.46 -10.79
C VAL A 132 1.96 -12.73 -10.39
N SER A 133 1.69 -12.88 -9.09
CA SER A 133 1.03 -14.09 -8.58
C SER A 133 -0.47 -14.09 -8.89
N PRO A 134 -1.09 -15.28 -9.11
CA PRO A 134 -2.54 -15.42 -9.26
C PRO A 134 -3.33 -14.74 -8.15
N LYS A 135 -2.86 -14.86 -6.90
CA LYS A 135 -3.46 -14.19 -5.74
C LYS A 135 -3.46 -12.66 -5.88
N SER A 136 -2.42 -12.09 -6.45
CA SER A 136 -2.36 -10.64 -6.69
C SER A 136 -3.34 -10.22 -7.78
N ILE A 137 -3.47 -11.02 -8.84
CA ILE A 137 -4.45 -10.79 -9.91
C ILE A 137 -5.86 -10.77 -9.33
N MET A 138 -6.25 -11.83 -8.60
CA MET A 138 -7.56 -11.93 -7.95
C MET A 138 -7.81 -10.76 -7.00
N ARG A 139 -6.81 -10.38 -6.21
CA ARG A 139 -6.91 -9.24 -5.29
C ARG A 139 -7.18 -7.90 -6.01
N TYR A 140 -6.66 -7.71 -7.22
CA TYR A 140 -6.96 -6.52 -8.01
C TYR A 140 -8.30 -6.62 -8.74
N LEU A 141 -8.70 -7.81 -9.20
CA LEU A 141 -10.05 -8.05 -9.74
C LEU A 141 -11.15 -7.81 -8.70
N ASP A 142 -10.85 -8.01 -7.41
CA ASP A 142 -11.74 -7.71 -6.29
C ASP A 142 -11.75 -6.21 -5.88
N SER A 143 -10.93 -5.37 -6.53
CA SER A 143 -10.97 -3.92 -6.31
C SER A 143 -12.20 -3.29 -6.96
N LEU A 144 -12.52 -2.06 -6.56
CA LEU A 144 -13.69 -1.35 -7.09
C LEU A 144 -13.60 -1.03 -8.58
N GLU A 145 -12.41 -1.03 -9.17
CA GLU A 145 -12.21 -0.77 -10.61
C GLU A 145 -12.84 -1.85 -11.50
N PHE A 146 -13.03 -3.05 -10.97
CA PHE A 146 -13.56 -4.18 -11.72
C PHE A 146 -14.86 -4.71 -11.10
N ILE A 147 -15.60 -5.44 -11.91
CA ILE A 147 -16.75 -6.23 -11.49
C ILE A 147 -16.49 -7.64 -12.00
N VAL A 148 -16.57 -8.61 -11.08
CA VAL A 148 -16.56 -10.03 -11.40
C VAL A 148 -17.94 -10.57 -11.13
N ASP A 149 -18.60 -11.07 -12.17
CA ASP A 149 -19.92 -11.70 -12.08
C ASP A 149 -19.91 -13.01 -12.84
N LEU A 150 -20.40 -14.07 -12.20
CA LEU A 150 -20.42 -15.45 -12.74
C LEU A 150 -19.08 -15.90 -13.38
N GLY A 151 -17.95 -15.46 -12.81
CA GLY A 151 -16.62 -15.81 -13.32
C GLY A 151 -16.12 -14.96 -14.50
N VAL A 152 -16.88 -13.95 -14.93
CA VAL A 152 -16.48 -13.00 -15.97
C VAL A 152 -16.12 -11.67 -15.34
N ALA A 153 -14.94 -11.15 -15.65
CA ALA A 153 -14.49 -9.84 -15.21
C ALA A 153 -14.70 -8.78 -16.29
N ARG A 154 -15.05 -7.57 -15.86
CA ARG A 154 -15.10 -6.36 -16.69
C ARG A 154 -14.70 -5.14 -15.87
N ARG A 155 -14.38 -4.02 -16.53
CA ARG A 155 -14.24 -2.73 -15.85
C ARG A 155 -15.60 -2.25 -15.34
N ARG A 156 -15.55 -1.59 -14.19
CA ARG A 156 -16.66 -0.79 -13.70
C ARG A 156 -16.82 0.47 -14.54
N THR A 157 -18.06 0.84 -14.82
CA THR A 157 -18.48 2.04 -15.55
C THR A 157 -19.18 3.02 -14.59
N THR A 158 -19.45 4.25 -15.05
CA THR A 158 -20.16 5.26 -14.25
C THR A 158 -21.61 4.88 -13.93
N GLY A 159 -22.21 3.95 -14.68
CA GLY A 159 -23.57 3.45 -14.43
C GLY A 159 -23.63 2.32 -13.39
N ASP A 160 -22.49 1.79 -12.95
CA ASP A 160 -22.45 0.69 -12.00
C ASP A 160 -22.51 1.17 -10.54
N ASN A 161 -23.35 0.51 -9.74
CA ASN A 161 -23.48 0.82 -8.32
C ASN A 161 -22.22 0.49 -7.52
N ILE A 162 -21.67 1.47 -6.81
CA ILE A 162 -20.60 1.25 -5.84
C ILE A 162 -21.16 0.48 -4.62
N PRO A 163 -20.47 -0.58 -4.14
CA PRO A 163 -20.87 -1.28 -2.92
C PRO A 163 -21.00 -0.31 -1.74
N PRO A 164 -22.05 -0.44 -0.91
CA PRO A 164 -22.24 0.43 0.24
C PRO A 164 -21.10 0.24 1.25
N VAL A 165 -20.72 1.34 1.91
CA VAL A 165 -19.75 1.31 2.99
C VAL A 165 -20.46 1.09 4.31
N GLY A 166 -19.91 0.20 5.14
CA GLY A 166 -20.43 -0.05 6.48
C GLY A 166 -20.30 1.17 7.41
N PRO A 167 -21.04 1.18 8.53
CA PRO A 167 -21.04 2.30 9.47
C PRO A 167 -19.69 2.46 10.20
N LEU A 168 -19.39 3.68 10.65
CA LEU A 168 -18.16 3.99 11.42
C LEU A 168 -18.05 3.18 12.72
N ASN A 169 -19.17 2.91 13.38
CA ASN A 169 -19.20 2.15 14.63
C ASN A 169 -18.85 0.66 14.50
N ALA A 170 -18.68 0.16 13.27
CA ALA A 170 -18.14 -1.18 13.00
C ALA A 170 -16.61 -1.19 12.90
N VAL A 171 -15.94 -0.02 12.86
CA VAL A 171 -14.52 0.09 12.59
C VAL A 171 -13.70 0.12 13.86
N ARG A 172 -12.78 -0.84 14.00
CA ARG A 172 -11.80 -0.90 15.09
C ARG A 172 -11.04 0.43 15.26
N GLY A 173 -10.93 0.88 16.51
CA GLY A 173 -10.17 2.07 16.90
C GLY A 173 -10.77 3.39 16.44
N VAL A 174 -12.00 3.40 15.91
CA VAL A 174 -12.65 4.63 15.44
C VAL A 174 -13.73 5.10 16.41
N PHE A 175 -13.71 6.38 16.73
CA PHE A 175 -14.62 7.03 17.67
C PHE A 175 -15.14 8.33 17.05
N ARG A 176 -16.45 8.56 17.14
CA ARG A 176 -17.02 9.88 16.87
C ARG A 176 -16.69 10.82 18.03
N ASN A 177 -16.48 12.09 17.73
CA ASN A 177 -16.30 13.13 18.75
C ASN A 177 -17.22 14.31 18.45
N GLY A 178 -18.53 14.07 18.61
CA GLY A 178 -19.58 14.95 18.12
C GLY A 178 -19.87 14.75 16.62
N ASP A 179 -20.44 15.76 15.99
CA ASP A 179 -20.91 15.66 14.61
C ASP A 179 -19.79 15.82 13.57
N ASN A 180 -18.78 16.64 13.90
CA ASN A 180 -17.82 17.16 12.93
C ASN A 180 -16.37 16.69 13.16
N GLU A 181 -16.18 15.69 14.02
CA GLU A 181 -14.86 15.12 14.27
C GLU A 181 -14.94 13.59 14.44
N ILE A 182 -14.00 12.92 13.78
CA ILE A 182 -13.75 11.49 13.99
C ILE A 182 -12.32 11.28 14.45
N ARG A 183 -12.13 10.27 15.31
CA ARG A 183 -10.83 9.94 15.88
C ARG A 183 -10.46 8.50 15.61
N CYS A 184 -9.26 8.28 15.11
CA CYS A 184 -8.75 6.97 14.77
C CYS A 184 -7.52 6.65 15.61
N VAL A 185 -7.60 5.58 16.40
CA VAL A 185 -6.49 5.07 17.19
C VAL A 185 -5.66 4.11 16.34
N ARG A 186 -4.33 4.31 16.32
CA ARG A 186 -3.39 3.47 15.56
C ARG A 186 -2.07 3.34 16.30
N THR A 187 -1.46 2.16 16.19
CA THR A 187 -0.09 1.92 16.62
C THR A 187 0.91 2.56 15.66
N CYS A 188 1.90 3.25 16.21
CA CYS A 188 3.04 3.77 15.48
C CYS A 188 3.94 2.60 15.02
N THR A 189 4.26 2.53 13.74
CA THR A 189 5.08 1.47 13.14
C THR A 189 6.32 2.06 12.48
N ASP A 190 7.33 1.23 12.23
CA ASP A 190 8.52 1.64 11.48
C ASP A 190 8.17 2.16 10.08
N ASP A 191 7.16 1.58 9.44
CA ASP A 191 6.67 2.01 8.13
C ASP A 191 6.08 3.43 8.18
N LEU A 192 5.35 3.77 9.24
CA LEU A 192 4.83 5.11 9.48
C LEU A 192 5.97 6.10 9.70
N LEU A 193 6.96 5.76 10.53
CA LEU A 193 8.12 6.61 10.81
C LEU A 193 9.05 6.78 9.60
N ARG A 194 9.15 5.76 8.74
CA ARG A 194 9.84 5.85 7.44
C ARG A 194 9.11 6.81 6.50
N GLY A 195 7.80 6.97 6.67
CA GLY A 195 6.96 7.88 5.92
C GLY A 195 6.11 7.22 4.85
N SER A 196 5.83 5.92 5.00
CA SER A 196 4.91 5.19 4.13
C SER A 196 3.49 5.72 4.31
N GLY A 197 2.72 5.73 3.21
CA GLY A 197 1.29 5.98 3.27
C GLY A 197 0.58 5.01 4.21
N GLN A 198 -0.54 5.45 4.77
CA GLN A 198 -1.22 4.77 5.86
C GLN A 198 -2.61 4.33 5.39
N ALA A 199 -2.84 3.03 5.25
CA ALA A 199 -4.18 2.52 4.92
C ALA A 199 -5.18 2.95 5.99
N ILE A 200 -6.39 3.34 5.59
CA ILE A 200 -7.50 3.67 6.48
C ILE A 200 -8.75 2.92 6.04
N HIS A 201 -9.67 2.72 6.97
CA HIS A 201 -10.95 2.08 6.66
C HIS A 201 -11.77 2.96 5.70
N THR A 202 -12.50 2.34 4.77
CA THR A 202 -13.34 3.05 3.80
C THR A 202 -14.41 3.91 4.46
N ALA A 203 -14.97 3.46 5.60
CA ALA A 203 -15.90 4.26 6.39
C ALA A 203 -15.27 5.57 6.93
N VAL A 204 -13.97 5.54 7.30
CA VAL A 204 -13.24 6.75 7.71
C VAL A 204 -13.08 7.69 6.50
N ALA A 205 -12.72 7.16 5.33
CA ALA A 205 -12.63 7.96 4.12
C ALA A 205 -13.97 8.59 3.73
N GLN A 206 -15.07 7.83 3.78
CA GLN A 206 -16.41 8.33 3.50
C GLN A 206 -16.86 9.40 4.50
N ALA A 207 -16.55 9.23 5.79
CA ALA A 207 -16.82 10.24 6.81
C ALA A 207 -16.03 11.54 6.58
N LEU A 208 -14.87 11.45 5.92
CA LEU A 208 -14.09 12.60 5.45
C LEU A 208 -14.58 13.13 4.08
N GLY A 209 -15.72 12.66 3.57
CA GLY A 209 -16.27 13.07 2.29
C GLY A 209 -15.46 12.59 1.08
N VAL A 210 -14.69 11.51 1.23
CA VAL A 210 -13.92 10.91 0.13
C VAL A 210 -14.63 9.66 -0.35
N THR A 211 -15.07 9.67 -1.60
CA THR A 211 -15.67 8.50 -2.27
C THR A 211 -14.66 7.80 -3.20
N PRO A 212 -14.96 6.60 -3.72
CA PRO A 212 -14.07 5.91 -4.66
C PRO A 212 -13.74 6.74 -5.90
N GLY A 213 -12.45 6.79 -6.25
CA GLY A 213 -11.90 7.63 -7.31
C GLY A 213 -11.43 9.01 -6.83
N GLU A 214 -11.82 9.44 -5.64
CA GLU A 214 -11.58 10.79 -5.16
C GLU A 214 -10.42 10.88 -4.17
N HIS A 215 -10.12 12.13 -3.82
CA HIS A 215 -9.17 12.47 -2.79
C HIS A 215 -9.57 13.78 -2.11
N ARG A 216 -9.12 13.94 -0.87
CA ARG A 216 -9.26 15.18 -0.10
C ARG A 216 -7.94 15.48 0.59
N THR A 217 -7.59 16.76 0.66
CA THR A 217 -6.46 17.20 1.47
C THR A 217 -6.97 17.67 2.83
N LEU A 218 -6.33 17.19 3.88
CA LEU A 218 -6.53 17.64 5.25
C LEU A 218 -5.35 18.51 5.66
N HIS A 219 -5.64 19.61 6.32
CA HIS A 219 -4.65 20.58 6.76
C HIS A 219 -4.34 20.43 8.25
N GLY A 220 -3.09 20.63 8.64
CA GLY A 220 -2.76 20.71 10.04
C GLY A 220 -1.34 21.21 10.30
N PRO A 221 -0.92 21.23 11.58
CA PRO A 221 0.25 21.98 12.02
C PRO A 221 1.59 21.44 11.51
N HIS A 222 1.62 20.22 10.97
CA HIS A 222 2.85 19.57 10.50
C HIS A 222 2.81 19.23 9.01
N GLY A 223 1.94 19.94 8.27
CA GLY A 223 1.79 19.84 6.83
C GLY A 223 0.51 19.12 6.40
N ASP A 224 0.27 19.13 5.09
CA ASP A 224 -0.93 18.58 4.50
C ASP A 224 -0.91 17.04 4.47
N VAL A 225 -2.04 16.43 4.80
CA VAL A 225 -2.26 14.99 4.68
C VAL A 225 -3.35 14.72 3.66
N ARG A 226 -3.00 14.03 2.58
CA ARG A 226 -3.96 13.66 1.53
C ARG A 226 -4.62 12.33 1.84
N VAL A 227 -5.93 12.31 1.95
CA VAL A 227 -6.78 11.12 1.94
C VAL A 227 -7.09 10.77 0.48
N ARG A 228 -6.94 9.52 0.08
CA ARG A 228 -7.25 9.05 -1.28
C ARG A 228 -7.97 7.72 -1.24
N TRP A 229 -8.93 7.54 -2.13
CA TRP A 229 -9.55 6.24 -2.35
C TRP A 229 -9.49 5.91 -3.83
N ARG A 230 -8.47 5.17 -4.26
CA ARG A 230 -8.37 4.75 -5.66
C ARG A 230 -9.34 3.61 -5.96
N MET A 231 -9.96 3.63 -7.14
CA MET A 231 -10.75 2.51 -7.65
C MET A 231 -9.94 1.21 -7.69
N ALA A 232 -8.70 1.31 -8.19
CA ALA A 232 -7.72 0.24 -8.29
C ALA A 232 -7.21 -0.30 -6.94
N SER A 233 -7.59 0.32 -5.82
CA SER A 233 -7.04 -0.04 -4.51
C SER A 233 -7.64 -1.34 -4.02
N SER A 234 -6.78 -2.32 -3.75
CA SER A 234 -7.15 -3.60 -3.16
C SER A 234 -7.10 -3.60 -1.62
N SER A 235 -7.00 -2.42 -1.01
CA SER A 235 -7.01 -2.25 0.46
C SER A 235 -7.87 -1.06 0.90
N GLY A 236 -8.68 -0.49 0.01
CA GLY A 236 -9.50 0.68 0.30
C GLY A 236 -8.72 2.00 0.26
N ALA A 237 -8.98 2.89 1.20
CA ALA A 237 -8.43 4.23 1.20
C ALA A 237 -7.07 4.32 1.91
N ASP A 238 -6.28 5.34 1.55
CA ASP A 238 -4.98 5.64 2.14
C ASP A 238 -4.83 7.12 2.51
N LEU A 239 -4.07 7.38 3.57
CA LEU A 239 -3.49 8.68 3.88
C LEU A 239 -2.07 8.75 3.31
N SER A 240 -1.66 9.96 2.93
CA SER A 240 -0.25 10.27 2.71
C SER A 240 0.56 10.14 4.01
N SER A 241 1.87 10.37 3.90
CA SER A 241 2.80 10.23 5.01
C SER A 241 2.38 11.01 6.26
N LEU A 242 2.39 10.35 7.41
CA LEU A 242 2.21 10.97 8.73
C LEU A 242 3.54 11.18 9.47
N ARG A 243 4.67 11.03 8.77
CA ARG A 243 6.01 11.08 9.37
C ARG A 243 6.27 12.39 10.11
N ALA A 244 5.94 13.54 9.51
CA ALA A 244 6.17 14.85 10.13
C ALA A 244 5.41 14.98 11.46
N TYR A 245 4.15 14.54 11.50
CA TYR A 245 3.33 14.49 12.71
C TYR A 245 3.94 13.59 13.78
N ALA A 246 4.35 12.36 13.41
CA ALA A 246 4.94 11.42 14.37
C ALA A 246 6.25 11.94 14.98
N HIS A 247 7.12 12.59 14.18
CA HIS A 247 8.34 13.21 14.69
C HIS A 247 8.05 14.38 15.63
N ALA A 248 7.07 15.22 15.29
CA ALA A 248 6.72 16.38 16.11
C ALA A 248 6.26 16.01 17.53
N ILE A 249 5.61 14.86 17.69
CA ILE A 249 5.17 14.35 19.00
C ILE A 249 6.15 13.35 19.63
N GLY A 250 7.33 13.14 19.02
CA GLY A 250 8.35 12.23 19.51
C GLY A 250 7.92 10.75 19.54
N ALA A 251 7.02 10.35 18.64
CA ALA A 251 6.47 8.99 18.62
C ALA A 251 7.55 7.95 18.26
N ARG A 252 7.44 6.77 18.88
CA ARG A 252 8.31 5.61 18.71
C ARG A 252 7.51 4.41 18.23
N PRO A 253 8.15 3.39 17.61
CA PRO A 253 7.47 2.14 17.28
C PRO A 253 6.78 1.55 18.52
N GLY A 254 5.52 1.15 18.37
CA GLY A 254 4.69 0.62 19.44
C GLY A 254 3.85 1.67 20.19
N ASP A 255 4.17 2.96 20.07
CA ASP A 255 3.34 4.01 20.68
C ASP A 255 1.91 4.00 20.13
N THR A 256 0.94 4.34 20.96
CA THR A 256 -0.44 4.53 20.52
C THR A 256 -0.67 5.98 20.11
N LEU A 257 -1.14 6.18 18.89
CA LEU A 257 -1.46 7.48 18.32
C LEU A 257 -2.96 7.63 18.13
N VAL A 258 -3.47 8.84 18.33
CA VAL A 258 -4.82 9.26 17.96
C VAL A 258 -4.70 10.24 16.81
N LEU A 259 -5.32 9.91 15.68
CA LEU A 259 -5.51 10.80 14.54
C LEU A 259 -6.89 11.45 14.72
N ALA A 260 -6.95 12.75 14.97
CA ALA A 260 -8.19 13.50 15.05
C ALA A 260 -8.42 14.21 13.71
N PHE A 261 -9.57 13.95 13.10
CA PHE A 261 -9.93 14.51 11.81
C PHE A 261 -11.19 15.36 11.94
N GLY A 262 -11.09 16.65 11.64
CA GLY A 262 -12.25 17.53 11.46
C GLY A 262 -12.89 17.25 10.11
N THR A 263 -14.07 16.62 10.10
CA THR A 263 -14.73 16.15 8.86
C THR A 263 -15.17 17.31 7.97
N ASP A 264 -15.70 18.38 8.56
CA ASP A 264 -16.14 19.55 7.81
C ASP A 264 -14.99 20.49 7.51
N ALA A 265 -14.21 20.83 8.55
CA ALA A 265 -13.08 21.75 8.46
C ALA A 265 -11.92 21.22 7.60
N GLY A 266 -11.86 19.91 7.35
CA GLY A 266 -10.78 19.27 6.61
C GLY A 266 -9.45 19.39 7.34
N THR A 267 -9.45 19.12 8.65
CA THR A 267 -8.25 19.24 9.49
C THR A 267 -7.73 17.88 9.94
N VAL A 268 -6.46 17.84 10.29
CA VAL A 268 -5.82 16.67 10.91
C VAL A 268 -4.86 17.07 12.02
N GLU A 269 -5.05 16.44 13.16
CA GLU A 269 -4.13 16.47 14.30
C GLU A 269 -3.73 15.06 14.69
N VAL A 270 -2.53 14.93 15.25
CA VAL A 270 -2.02 13.65 15.73
C VAL A 270 -1.49 13.84 17.14
N ARG A 271 -1.94 12.99 18.06
CA ARG A 271 -1.52 13.01 19.46
C ARG A 271 -1.05 11.63 19.87
N ARG A 272 -0.05 11.58 20.76
CA ARG A 272 0.35 10.34 21.44
C ARG A 272 -0.57 10.12 22.64
N VAL A 273 -0.98 8.87 22.85
CA VAL A 273 -1.65 8.41 24.08
C VAL A 273 -0.56 7.95 25.03
N ASP A 274 -0.57 8.46 26.25
CA ASP A 274 0.40 8.05 27.27
C ASP A 274 -0.03 6.72 27.89
N ALA A 275 0.93 5.82 28.08
CA ALA A 275 0.71 4.64 28.88
C ALA A 275 0.55 5.05 30.35
N GLY A 276 -0.55 4.67 30.98
CA GLY A 276 -0.79 4.96 32.39
C GLY A 276 -2.06 4.28 32.89
N PRO A 277 -2.18 4.09 34.22
CA PRO A 277 -3.36 3.48 34.81
C PRO A 277 -4.57 4.43 34.69
N GLY A 278 -5.75 3.85 34.43
CA GLY A 278 -7.03 4.56 34.49
C GLY A 278 -7.75 4.62 33.14
N THR A 279 -8.90 3.94 33.08
CA THR A 279 -9.74 3.84 31.88
C THR A 279 -10.33 5.18 31.45
N THR A 280 -10.80 6.01 32.38
CA THR A 280 -11.32 7.35 32.08
C THR A 280 -10.25 8.26 31.49
N ARG A 281 -9.05 8.32 32.08
CA ARG A 281 -7.94 9.14 31.58
C ARG A 281 -7.54 8.73 30.16
N ARG A 282 -7.54 7.43 29.87
CA ARG A 282 -7.26 6.94 28.52
C ARG A 282 -8.36 7.34 27.54
N LEU A 283 -9.62 7.29 27.95
CA LEU A 283 -10.74 7.78 27.13
C LEU A 283 -10.63 9.29 26.87
N GLU A 284 -10.25 10.09 27.87
CA GLU A 284 -10.00 11.53 27.71
C GLU A 284 -8.87 11.81 26.72
N GLN A 285 -7.81 11.01 26.71
CA GLN A 285 -6.73 11.13 25.74
C GLN A 285 -7.17 10.76 24.32
N ILE A 286 -8.02 9.72 24.19
CA ILE A 286 -8.61 9.32 22.90
C ILE A 286 -9.53 10.44 22.39
N LEU A 287 -10.51 10.87 23.19
CA LEU A 287 -11.50 11.89 22.81
C LEU A 287 -10.93 13.32 22.82
N GLY A 288 -9.76 13.54 23.41
CA GLY A 288 -9.10 14.84 23.50
C GLY A 288 -9.83 15.88 24.35
N ARG A 289 -10.75 15.45 25.20
CA ARG A 289 -11.58 16.28 26.09
C ARG A 289 -11.80 15.58 27.43
N THR A 290 -12.18 16.35 28.44
CA THR A 290 -12.57 15.80 29.75
C THR A 290 -13.82 14.93 29.62
N VAL A 291 -13.86 13.83 30.37
CA VAL A 291 -14.96 12.86 30.35
C VAL A 291 -15.64 12.88 31.70
N ALA A 292 -16.89 13.35 31.75
CA ALA A 292 -17.67 13.40 32.98
C ALA A 292 -18.31 12.03 33.32
N ASP A 293 -18.95 11.42 32.32
CA ASP A 293 -19.52 10.07 32.40
C ASP A 293 -18.86 9.19 31.35
N ARG A 294 -18.06 8.23 31.82
CA ARG A 294 -17.27 7.35 30.95
C ARG A 294 -18.14 6.53 30.00
N ASP A 295 -19.21 5.92 30.51
CA ASP A 295 -20.00 4.99 29.71
C ASP A 295 -20.91 5.75 28.75
N ALA A 296 -21.52 6.87 29.19
CA ALA A 296 -22.33 7.70 28.31
C ALA A 296 -21.51 8.30 27.16
N GLU A 297 -20.32 8.84 27.45
CA GLU A 297 -19.45 9.43 26.43
C GLU A 297 -18.87 8.37 25.49
N LEU A 298 -18.52 7.19 26.02
CA LEU A 298 -18.05 6.08 25.20
C LEU A 298 -19.16 5.56 24.29
N ALA A 299 -20.37 5.34 24.82
CA ALA A 299 -21.54 4.93 24.05
C ALA A 299 -21.84 5.92 22.91
N ALA A 300 -21.85 7.23 23.21
CA ALA A 300 -22.04 8.28 22.21
C ALA A 300 -20.93 8.28 21.14
N SER A 301 -19.66 8.10 21.54
CA SER A 301 -18.54 8.02 20.61
C SER A 301 -18.57 6.76 19.72
N LEU A 302 -19.17 5.69 20.22
CA LEU A 302 -19.38 4.43 19.51
C LEU A 302 -20.70 4.39 18.75
N ASP A 303 -21.56 5.42 18.86
CA ASP A 303 -22.89 5.45 18.25
C ASP A 303 -23.68 4.15 18.56
N CYS A 304 -23.83 3.87 19.86
CA CYS A 304 -24.54 2.70 20.40
C CYS A 304 -25.15 3.00 21.77
N ALA A 305 -25.99 2.11 22.29
CA ALA A 305 -26.51 2.23 23.65
C ALA A 305 -25.44 1.84 24.70
N PRO A 306 -25.47 2.39 25.93
CA PRO A 306 -24.49 2.07 26.99
C PRO A 306 -24.35 0.57 27.29
N GLU A 307 -25.45 -0.17 27.24
CA GLU A 307 -25.48 -1.62 27.43
C GLU A 307 -24.81 -2.41 26.29
N GLU A 308 -24.60 -1.80 25.12
CA GLU A 308 -24.01 -2.44 23.95
C GLU A 308 -22.49 -2.26 23.84
N ILE A 309 -21.90 -1.37 24.65
CA ILE A 309 -20.48 -0.98 24.56
C ILE A 309 -19.57 -2.20 24.49
N THR A 310 -19.72 -3.16 25.43
CA THR A 310 -18.88 -4.37 25.50
C THR A 310 -18.99 -5.19 24.22
N THR A 311 -20.21 -5.39 23.73
CA THR A 311 -20.48 -6.16 22.50
C THR A 311 -19.87 -5.47 21.27
N VAL A 312 -20.01 -4.14 21.16
CA VAL A 312 -19.46 -3.34 20.06
C VAL A 312 -17.93 -3.41 20.06
N LEU A 313 -17.29 -3.18 21.21
CA LEU A 313 -15.84 -3.22 21.35
C LEU A 313 -15.27 -4.62 21.08
N ALA A 314 -15.95 -5.67 21.56
CA ALA A 314 -15.56 -7.06 21.31
C ALA A 314 -15.66 -7.41 19.82
N ARG A 315 -16.79 -7.08 19.17
CA ARG A 315 -16.99 -7.27 17.72
C ARG A 315 -15.92 -6.57 16.89
N ARG A 316 -15.53 -5.35 17.28
CA ARG A 316 -14.47 -4.58 16.63
C ARG A 316 -13.07 -5.15 16.93
N GLY A 317 -12.91 -5.88 18.02
CA GLY A 317 -11.63 -6.38 18.52
C GLY A 317 -10.76 -5.26 19.08
N ASP A 318 -11.37 -4.30 19.77
CA ASP A 318 -10.69 -3.13 20.33
C ASP A 318 -9.89 -3.42 21.60
N HIS A 319 -9.97 -4.64 22.17
CA HIS A 319 -9.24 -5.03 23.38
C HIS A 319 -7.74 -4.68 23.34
N ALA A 320 -7.08 -4.93 22.21
CA ALA A 320 -5.65 -4.62 22.04
C ALA A 320 -5.34 -3.13 21.88
N VAL A 321 -6.32 -2.34 21.40
CA VAL A 321 -6.18 -0.90 21.13
C VAL A 321 -6.50 -0.07 22.37
N LEU A 322 -7.51 -0.51 23.12
CA LEU A 322 -8.03 0.16 24.30
C LEU A 322 -7.43 -0.36 25.61
N GLY A 323 -6.82 -1.55 25.61
CA GLY A 323 -6.26 -2.18 26.83
C GLY A 323 -7.33 -2.26 27.93
N ASP A 324 -6.97 -1.79 29.13
CA ASP A 324 -7.78 -1.76 30.35
C ASP A 324 -9.17 -1.10 30.19
N LEU A 325 -9.42 -0.31 29.13
CA LEU A 325 -10.72 0.35 28.90
C LEU A 325 -11.87 -0.66 28.81
N VAL A 326 -11.59 -1.89 28.36
CA VAL A 326 -12.59 -2.96 28.25
C VAL A 326 -12.71 -3.77 29.55
N ASP A 327 -11.61 -3.98 30.27
CA ASP A 327 -11.57 -4.80 31.48
C ASP A 327 -12.34 -4.17 32.66
N GLY A 328 -12.43 -2.84 32.69
CA GLY A 328 -13.24 -2.10 33.67
C GLY A 328 -14.76 -2.19 33.46
N ILE A 329 -15.22 -2.55 32.25
CA ILE A 329 -16.65 -2.66 31.92
C ILE A 329 -17.18 -4.04 32.36
N THR A 330 -16.34 -5.07 32.30
CA THR A 330 -16.69 -6.43 32.76
C THR A 330 -16.84 -6.58 34.27
N ALA A 331 -16.41 -5.61 35.07
CA ALA A 331 -16.46 -5.70 36.54
C ALA A 331 -17.82 -5.33 37.18
N VAL A 332 -18.79 -4.80 36.42
CA VAL A 332 -20.07 -4.29 36.97
C VAL A 332 -21.28 -5.17 36.63
N ALA A 333 -21.12 -6.22 35.81
CA ALA A 333 -22.20 -7.13 35.45
C ALA A 333 -22.01 -8.54 36.06
N SER A 334 -22.05 -8.63 37.39
CA SER A 334 -22.42 -9.87 38.09
C SER A 334 -23.22 -9.51 39.34
N PRO A 335 -24.56 -9.50 39.29
CA PRO A 335 -25.36 -9.73 40.47
C PRO A 335 -25.36 -11.23 40.76
N ASP A 336 -24.88 -11.55 41.96
CA ASP A 336 -25.05 -12.80 42.69
C ASP A 336 -24.31 -14.04 42.16
N GLY A 337 -23.35 -14.47 42.98
CA GLY A 337 -22.63 -15.71 42.80
C GLY A 337 -23.48 -16.93 43.11
N GLU A 338 -23.31 -17.96 42.31
CA GLU A 338 -23.25 -19.31 42.85
C GLU A 338 -22.30 -20.15 42.00
N THR A 339 -21.27 -20.65 42.66
CA THR A 339 -20.29 -21.60 42.16
C THR A 339 -20.96 -22.94 41.84
N ALA A 340 -20.78 -23.44 40.62
CA ALA A 340 -20.79 -24.88 40.38
C ALA A 340 -19.94 -25.25 39.16
N SER A 341 -18.79 -25.84 39.45
CA SER A 341 -17.94 -26.60 38.54
C SER A 341 -18.71 -27.71 37.81
N GLN A 342 -18.45 -27.93 36.51
CA GLN A 342 -17.93 -29.20 35.95
C GLN A 342 -17.82 -29.20 34.40
N PRO A 343 -17.03 -30.13 33.80
CA PRO A 343 -16.42 -29.98 32.47
C PRO A 343 -17.05 -30.80 31.32
N TRP A 344 -17.01 -30.22 30.11
CA TRP A 344 -16.81 -30.80 28.75
C TRP A 344 -17.86 -31.81 28.20
N PRO A 345 -18.01 -31.93 26.87
CA PRO A 345 -17.02 -32.52 25.94
C PRO A 345 -16.44 -31.57 24.89
#